data_AF-A0A954KG86-F1
#
_entry.id   AF-A0A954KG86-F1
#
_cell.length_a   1.000
_cell.length_b   1.000
_cell.length_c   1.000
_cell.angle_alpha   90.00
_cell.angle_beta   90.00
_cell.angle_gamma   90.00
#
_symmetry.space_group_name_H-M   'P 1'
#
loop_
_entity.id
_entity.type
_entity.pdbx_description
1 polymer ?
#
loop_
_entity_poly.entity_id
_entity_poly.type
_entity_poly.pdbx_seq_one_letter_code
_entity_poly.pdbx_strand_id
1 'polypeptide(L)'
;MKTSSLIAALLSVVLFFGCQPAVEPTVSETEYAPADATPEQVASPDAAIGDAEPAATNEVAVKDGEHAEHGPGEEHEHGPGGGHGPGMGGPGFRGGRGPGGMGGMRPDMTTIHGMFGDRDKIRRTVKLRPDGAEALTESDDEKIAAFIKQHVPNMDARVLENNPLPPMTFHPVFVQLIKNSDKYTLQYEETEKGVKVTYQSDDPYVVMLVQEHAKLVSRFIRNGMEEIHTEYELPKFDENIAAAQAKAITARDALFQKLSGRLTEVITADGPAAAIEVCSREAAQLAETVGEEQGVKIGRTALKLRNPNNTAPAWVQPMLESPPSEGQFVNLENDTVGALLPIRLQSKCVTCHGPQETLQEEIKAKLAEHYPNDAATGFKEGDLRG
;
A
#
# COMPACT_ATOMS: atom_id res chain seq x y z
N MET A 1 21.87 -20.58 2.93
CA MET A 1 20.54 -20.43 3.57
C MET A 1 20.80 -19.90 4.98
N LYS A 2 20.50 -18.62 5.24
CA LYS A 2 20.58 -18.05 6.60
C LYS A 2 19.16 -17.99 7.14
N THR A 3 18.77 -19.01 7.89
CA THR A 3 17.55 -18.98 8.70
C THR A 3 17.90 -18.29 10.01
N SER A 4 17.44 -17.05 10.22
CA SER A 4 17.33 -16.48 11.57
C SER A 4 16.17 -17.18 12.28
N SER A 5 16.41 -18.41 12.72
CA SER A 5 15.51 -19.14 13.62
C SER A 5 16.09 -19.00 15.02
N LEU A 6 15.67 -17.95 15.73
CA LEU A 6 15.96 -17.82 17.16
C LEU A 6 14.97 -18.67 17.97
N ILE A 7 14.83 -19.94 17.62
CA ILE A 7 14.06 -20.94 18.39
C ILE A 7 15.00 -21.99 19.02
N ALA A 8 16.31 -21.97 18.75
CA ALA A 8 17.24 -22.98 19.26
C ALA A 8 18.15 -22.56 20.45
N ALA A 9 17.99 -21.35 21.03
CA ALA A 9 18.94 -20.83 22.02
C ALA A 9 18.37 -20.47 23.41
N LEU A 10 17.15 -20.90 23.75
CA LEU A 10 16.54 -20.67 25.07
C LEU A 10 15.93 -21.96 25.65
N LEU A 11 16.69 -23.05 25.62
CA LEU A 11 16.38 -24.27 26.37
C LEU A 11 17.53 -24.62 27.32
N SER A 12 17.84 -23.73 28.24
CA SER A 12 18.57 -23.99 29.49
C SER A 12 18.45 -22.75 30.37
N VAL A 13 18.25 -22.98 31.67
CA VAL A 13 18.03 -21.97 32.73
C VAL A 13 16.56 -21.53 32.92
N VAL A 14 15.70 -22.47 33.32
CA VAL A 14 14.63 -22.20 34.29
C VAL A 14 14.58 -23.34 35.30
N LEU A 15 15.48 -23.29 36.28
CA LEU A 15 15.31 -23.92 37.58
C LEU A 15 15.75 -22.88 38.62
N PHE A 16 14.87 -22.64 39.59
CA PHE A 16 14.99 -21.82 40.82
C PHE A 16 14.17 -20.51 40.89
N PHE A 17 13.32 -20.51 41.93
CA PHE A 17 12.37 -19.50 42.44
C PHE A 17 11.08 -19.33 41.61
N GLY A 18 9.87 -19.66 42.09
CA GLY A 18 9.36 -19.81 43.45
C GLY A 18 8.24 -18.78 43.67
N CYS A 19 6.98 -19.26 43.81
CA CYS A 19 5.78 -18.66 44.40
C CYS A 19 5.94 -17.24 45.00
N GLN A 20 5.06 -16.23 44.77
CA GLN A 20 3.60 -16.18 45.00
C GLN A 20 3.11 -14.71 44.71
N PRO A 21 1.83 -14.29 44.92
CA PRO A 21 1.01 -13.67 43.87
C PRO A 21 0.62 -12.18 44.06
N ALA A 22 -0.01 -11.67 43.00
CA ALA A 22 -0.91 -10.52 42.81
C ALA A 22 -1.21 -9.55 43.97
N VAL A 23 -1.05 -8.26 43.66
CA VAL A 23 -1.71 -7.13 44.35
C VAL A 23 -2.06 -6.07 43.29
N GLU A 24 -3.35 -5.90 42.98
CA GLU A 24 -3.90 -4.61 42.50
C GLU A 24 -4.08 -3.69 43.71
N PRO A 25 -4.04 -2.35 43.55
CA PRO A 25 -5.35 -1.68 43.47
C PRO A 25 -5.40 -0.34 42.69
N THR A 26 -6.66 0.02 42.39
CA THR A 26 -7.29 1.35 42.43
C THR A 26 -7.09 2.37 41.30
N VAL A 27 -8.17 2.47 40.53
CA VAL A 27 -8.73 3.65 39.87
C VAL A 27 -8.93 4.83 40.83
N SER A 28 -8.64 6.05 40.38
CA SER A 28 -9.28 7.27 40.86
C SER A 28 -9.58 8.19 39.69
N GLU A 29 -10.88 8.42 39.48
CA GLU A 29 -11.46 9.44 38.63
C GLU A 29 -11.04 10.85 39.08
N THR A 30 -10.77 11.73 38.12
CA THR A 30 -11.07 13.15 38.26
C THR A 30 -11.69 13.66 36.97
N GLU A 31 -12.95 14.03 37.09
CA GLU A 31 -13.78 14.77 36.15
C GLU A 31 -13.15 16.12 35.77
N TYR A 32 -13.25 16.49 34.48
CA TYR A 32 -13.39 17.90 34.09
C TYR A 32 -14.14 18.00 32.76
N ALA A 33 -15.32 18.61 32.80
CA ALA A 33 -16.12 19.09 31.67
C ALA A 33 -16.99 20.25 32.19
N PRO A 34 -17.63 21.07 31.34
CA PRO A 34 -17.25 21.58 30.01
C PRO A 34 -17.32 23.13 29.99
N ALA A 35 -17.03 23.74 28.83
CA ALA A 35 -17.46 25.11 28.54
C ALA A 35 -18.17 25.14 27.18
N ASP A 36 -19.48 25.36 27.24
CA ASP A 36 -20.37 25.68 26.12
C ASP A 36 -20.23 27.16 25.72
N ALA A 37 -20.26 27.44 24.42
CA ALA A 37 -20.90 28.63 23.85
C ALA A 37 -21.12 28.44 22.33
N THR A 38 -22.37 28.22 21.94
CA THR A 38 -22.97 28.42 20.59
C THR A 38 -23.69 29.81 20.56
N PRO A 39 -24.35 30.31 19.48
CA PRO A 39 -24.73 29.67 18.21
C PRO A 39 -24.71 30.53 16.91
N GLU A 40 -25.01 29.83 15.80
CA GLU A 40 -25.78 30.22 14.59
C GLU A 40 -25.27 31.28 13.59
N GLN A 41 -25.20 30.88 12.30
CA GLN A 41 -26.15 31.37 11.27
C GLN A 41 -26.14 30.50 10.00
N VAL A 42 -27.34 30.23 9.48
CA VAL A 42 -27.66 29.47 8.27
C VAL A 42 -28.16 30.45 7.18
N ALA A 43 -27.68 30.31 5.94
CA ALA A 43 -28.44 30.57 4.70
C ALA A 43 -27.65 30.10 3.44
N SER A 44 -28.32 29.32 2.58
CA SER A 44 -27.98 29.02 1.16
C SER A 44 -28.86 29.92 0.23
N PRO A 45 -28.98 29.69 -1.11
CA PRO A 45 -28.03 29.43 -2.22
C PRO A 45 -28.23 30.41 -3.43
N ASP A 46 -27.40 30.32 -4.48
CA ASP A 46 -27.70 30.64 -5.92
C ASP A 46 -26.45 30.25 -6.75
N ALA A 47 -26.45 29.34 -7.75
CA ALA A 47 -27.08 29.29 -9.08
C ALA A 47 -26.28 29.97 -10.24
N ALA A 48 -25.53 29.11 -10.95
CA ALA A 48 -25.47 28.94 -12.43
C ALA A 48 -24.63 29.84 -13.40
N ILE A 49 -24.14 29.15 -14.45
CA ILE A 49 -23.71 29.57 -15.82
C ILE A 49 -22.28 30.15 -15.95
N GLY A 50 -21.39 29.76 -16.87
CA GLY A 50 -21.42 28.80 -17.99
C GLY A 50 -20.08 28.81 -18.77
N ASP A 51 -19.86 27.73 -19.50
CA ASP A 51 -19.19 27.55 -20.82
C ASP A 51 -17.80 28.11 -21.17
N ALA A 52 -17.02 27.17 -21.73
CA ALA A 52 -16.18 27.25 -22.95
C ALA A 52 -14.73 27.77 -22.88
N GLU A 53 -13.82 26.80 -23.04
CA GLU A 53 -12.57 26.87 -23.83
C GLU A 53 -12.85 27.33 -25.30
N PRO A 54 -11.87 27.90 -26.06
CA PRO A 54 -10.68 27.14 -26.43
C PRO A 54 -9.35 27.90 -26.64
N ALA A 55 -8.33 27.05 -26.74
CA ALA A 55 -6.96 27.14 -27.22
C ALA A 55 -6.52 28.23 -28.25
N ALA A 56 -5.22 28.53 -28.15
CA ALA A 56 -4.20 28.54 -29.22
C ALA A 56 -3.50 29.88 -29.55
N THR A 57 -2.17 29.87 -29.33
CA THR A 57 -1.08 30.43 -30.16
C THR A 57 -1.02 31.94 -30.41
N ASN A 58 0.09 32.61 -30.06
CA ASN A 58 1.26 32.75 -30.93
C ASN A 58 2.40 33.59 -30.30
N GLU A 59 3.59 33.35 -30.84
CA GLU A 59 4.92 33.81 -30.48
C GLU A 59 5.31 35.26 -30.90
N VAL A 60 6.29 35.81 -30.15
CA VAL A 60 7.46 36.63 -30.55
C VAL A 60 7.25 38.08 -31.06
N ALA A 61 7.88 39.06 -30.38
CA ALA A 61 9.02 39.84 -30.91
C ALA A 61 9.53 40.92 -29.93
N VAL A 62 10.86 40.97 -29.83
CA VAL A 62 11.74 41.92 -29.12
C VAL A 62 12.10 43.11 -30.04
N LYS A 63 12.36 44.30 -29.46
CA LYS A 63 13.43 45.30 -29.76
C LYS A 63 13.12 46.63 -29.05
N ASP A 64 13.90 47.04 -28.05
CA ASP A 64 15.21 47.75 -28.05
C ASP A 64 15.07 49.29 -28.11
N GLY A 65 15.75 50.00 -27.20
CA GLY A 65 15.92 51.45 -27.21
C GLY A 65 16.42 52.05 -25.89
N GLU A 66 17.74 52.04 -25.68
CA GLU A 66 18.50 52.73 -24.64
C GLU A 66 18.41 54.27 -24.73
N HIS A 67 18.62 54.99 -23.62
CA HIS A 67 19.67 56.02 -23.46
C HIS A 67 19.71 56.60 -22.03
N ALA A 68 20.94 56.78 -21.54
CA ALA A 68 21.37 57.32 -20.25
C ALA A 68 21.10 58.85 -20.13
N GLU A 69 21.31 59.59 -19.02
CA GLU A 69 22.47 59.66 -18.12
C GLU A 69 22.26 60.77 -17.04
N HIS A 70 23.12 60.77 -15.99
CA HIS A 70 23.50 61.88 -15.06
C HIS A 70 22.82 62.03 -13.67
N GLY A 71 23.64 61.82 -12.61
CA GLY A 71 23.49 62.36 -11.23
C GLY A 71 24.05 63.80 -11.11
N PRO A 72 24.54 64.32 -9.95
CA PRO A 72 24.98 63.64 -8.70
C PRO A 72 24.66 64.38 -7.35
N GLY A 73 25.24 63.89 -6.23
CA GLY A 73 25.48 64.60 -4.94
C GLY A 73 24.97 63.80 -3.71
N GLU A 74 25.78 63.03 -2.96
CA GLU A 74 26.68 63.41 -1.83
C GLU A 74 25.90 64.08 -0.65
N GLU A 75 26.04 63.80 0.66
CA GLU A 75 27.18 63.54 1.55
C GLU A 75 26.70 62.97 2.91
N HIS A 76 27.45 62.05 3.55
CA HIS A 76 28.07 62.21 4.89
C HIS A 76 28.49 60.87 5.56
N GLU A 77 29.80 60.76 5.80
CA GLU A 77 30.50 59.76 6.59
C GLU A 77 30.50 60.11 8.10
N HIS A 78 30.67 59.10 8.98
CA HIS A 78 31.75 59.05 10.00
C HIS A 78 31.67 57.78 10.90
N GLY A 79 32.62 56.87 10.70
CA GLY A 79 33.64 56.42 11.69
C GLY A 79 33.28 55.64 12.99
N PRO A 80 34.24 54.86 13.56
CA PRO A 80 33.97 53.61 14.29
C PRO A 80 34.30 53.66 15.80
N GLY A 81 33.80 52.68 16.57
CA GLY A 81 34.16 52.51 17.98
C GLY A 81 33.97 51.07 18.47
N GLY A 82 35.07 50.38 18.75
CA GLY A 82 35.08 49.06 19.38
C GLY A 82 34.87 49.14 20.89
N GLY A 83 34.28 48.08 21.46
CA GLY A 83 34.16 47.89 22.90
C GLY A 83 34.06 46.41 23.23
N HIS A 84 35.14 45.85 23.77
CA HIS A 84 35.16 44.55 24.45
C HIS A 84 34.48 44.68 25.82
N GLY A 85 33.60 43.74 26.16
CA GLY A 85 33.02 43.56 27.50
C GLY A 85 33.05 42.07 27.91
N PRO A 86 33.33 41.75 29.19
CA PRO A 86 33.74 40.42 29.63
C PRO A 86 32.55 39.48 29.89
N GLY A 87 32.82 38.18 29.75
CA GLY A 87 31.81 37.13 29.86
C GLY A 87 31.22 36.92 31.26
N MET A 88 30.05 36.30 31.25
CA MET A 88 29.57 35.43 32.33
C MET A 88 28.96 34.18 31.69
N GLY A 89 29.66 33.05 31.87
CA GLY A 89 29.20 31.74 31.49
C GLY A 89 28.09 31.26 32.42
N GLY A 90 26.90 31.03 31.86
CA GLY A 90 25.88 30.18 32.47
C GLY A 90 26.15 28.71 32.13
N PRO A 91 25.82 27.75 33.01
CA PRO A 91 26.16 26.34 32.80
C PRO A 91 25.42 25.82 31.56
N GLY A 92 26.19 25.57 30.50
CA GLY A 92 25.70 24.85 29.34
C GLY A 92 25.21 23.48 29.77
N PHE A 93 23.99 23.17 29.35
CA PHE A 93 23.50 21.81 29.23
C PHE A 93 24.57 20.99 28.51
N ARG A 94 25.35 20.21 29.27
CA ARG A 94 26.19 19.15 28.72
C ARG A 94 25.25 18.12 28.13
N GLY A 95 24.95 18.29 26.84
CA GLY A 95 24.44 17.23 25.99
C GLY A 95 25.41 16.06 26.09
N GLY A 96 25.00 15.02 26.82
CA GLY A 96 25.68 13.74 26.89
C GLY A 96 25.64 13.08 25.52
N ARG A 97 26.52 13.50 24.62
CA ARG A 97 26.79 12.80 23.36
C ARG A 97 27.68 11.61 23.68
N GLY A 98 27.06 10.51 24.09
CA GLY A 98 27.73 9.23 24.20
C GLY A 98 28.30 8.81 22.84
N PRO A 99 29.57 8.39 22.75
CA PRO A 99 30.23 8.01 21.49
C PRO A 99 29.79 6.62 21.02
N GLY A 100 28.51 6.47 20.66
CA GLY A 100 27.96 5.19 20.19
C GLY A 100 26.66 5.30 19.37
N GLY A 101 25.81 6.30 19.60
CA GLY A 101 24.46 6.34 19.01
C GLY A 101 24.35 6.79 17.55
N MET A 102 25.39 7.39 16.96
CA MET A 102 25.35 7.93 15.57
C MET A 102 26.30 7.22 14.59
N GLY A 103 27.14 6.28 15.05
CA GLY A 103 28.14 5.62 14.21
C GLY A 103 27.53 4.67 13.19
N GLY A 104 26.64 3.77 13.64
CA GLY A 104 25.94 2.82 12.76
C GLY A 104 24.78 3.42 11.95
N MET A 105 24.30 4.61 12.34
CA MET A 105 23.18 5.28 11.67
C MET A 105 23.57 5.90 10.31
N ARG A 106 24.82 6.34 10.18
CA ARG A 106 25.36 6.98 8.97
C ARG A 106 25.41 6.07 7.74
N PRO A 107 25.91 4.83 7.80
CA PRO A 107 25.91 3.94 6.64
C PRO A 107 24.48 3.60 6.19
N ASP A 108 23.57 3.33 7.11
CA ASP A 108 22.18 2.99 6.73
C ASP A 108 21.44 4.18 6.15
N MET A 109 21.60 5.38 6.70
CA MET A 109 21.05 6.59 6.08
C MET A 109 21.65 6.83 4.69
N THR A 110 22.94 6.52 4.48
CA THR A 110 23.57 6.64 3.15
C THR A 110 22.96 5.65 2.15
N THR A 111 22.75 4.39 2.57
CA THR A 111 22.10 3.35 1.74
C THR A 111 20.65 3.72 1.44
N ILE A 112 19.89 4.14 2.46
CA ILE A 112 18.48 4.51 2.35
C ILE A 112 18.29 5.77 1.49
N HIS A 113 19.07 6.83 1.72
CA HIS A 113 19.03 8.03 0.88
C HIS A 113 19.47 7.74 -0.57
N GLY A 114 20.44 6.85 -0.75
CA GLY A 114 20.86 6.38 -2.08
C GLY A 114 19.75 5.64 -2.83
N MET A 115 18.97 4.80 -2.13
CA MET A 115 17.82 4.11 -2.73
C MET A 115 16.65 5.06 -3.02
N PHE A 116 16.42 6.07 -2.18
CA PHE A 116 15.32 7.02 -2.39
C PHE A 116 15.56 8.01 -3.53
N GLY A 117 16.82 8.36 -3.82
CA GLY A 117 17.18 9.27 -4.90
C GLY A 117 16.96 8.69 -6.31
N ASP A 118 17.04 7.37 -6.46
CA ASP A 118 16.94 6.64 -7.74
C ASP A 118 15.81 5.59 -7.71
N ARG A 119 14.70 5.90 -7.03
CA ARG A 119 13.60 4.96 -6.76
C ARG A 119 12.92 4.40 -8.03
N ASP A 120 12.97 5.15 -9.12
CA ASP A 120 12.45 4.80 -10.44
C ASP A 120 13.18 3.61 -11.08
N LYS A 121 14.40 3.32 -10.62
CA LYS A 121 15.19 2.16 -11.03
C LYS A 121 14.89 0.90 -10.20
N ILE A 122 14.11 1.03 -9.13
CA ILE A 122 13.75 -0.08 -8.24
C ILE A 122 12.44 -0.70 -8.72
N ARG A 123 12.46 -2.00 -8.99
CA ARG A 123 11.28 -2.81 -9.22
C ARG A 123 10.98 -3.64 -7.99
N ARG A 124 9.74 -3.57 -7.51
CA ARG A 124 9.27 -4.37 -6.38
C ARG A 124 7.96 -5.06 -6.72
N THR A 125 7.90 -6.36 -6.46
CA THR A 125 6.69 -7.17 -6.56
C THR A 125 6.37 -7.75 -5.20
N VAL A 126 5.12 -7.61 -4.74
CA VAL A 126 4.64 -8.12 -3.45
C VAL A 126 3.54 -9.16 -3.70
N LYS A 127 3.65 -10.29 -3.00
CA LYS A 127 2.60 -11.31 -2.91
C LYS A 127 2.18 -11.44 -1.45
N LEU A 128 0.96 -11.00 -1.15
CA LEU A 128 0.35 -11.24 0.16
C LEU A 128 0.00 -12.73 0.27
N ARG A 129 0.37 -13.35 1.40
CA ARG A 129 0.17 -14.77 1.66
C ARG A 129 -0.75 -14.97 2.86
N PRO A 130 -1.50 -16.08 2.94
CA PRO A 130 -2.28 -16.44 4.13
C PRO A 130 -1.48 -16.41 5.44
N ASP A 131 -0.20 -16.76 5.37
CA ASP A 131 0.73 -16.89 6.51
C ASP A 131 1.76 -15.75 6.59
N GLY A 132 1.59 -14.66 5.82
CA GLY A 132 2.53 -13.54 5.82
C GLY A 132 2.62 -12.82 4.49
N ALA A 133 3.84 -12.58 4.01
CA ALA A 133 4.08 -11.89 2.74
C ALA A 133 5.41 -12.29 2.11
N GLU A 134 5.45 -12.26 0.77
CA GLU A 134 6.67 -12.40 -0.02
C GLU A 134 6.88 -11.13 -0.84
N ALA A 135 8.11 -10.62 -0.89
CA ALA A 135 8.47 -9.46 -1.68
C ALA A 135 9.78 -9.69 -2.45
N LEU A 136 9.78 -9.44 -3.75
CA LEU A 136 10.98 -9.41 -4.59
C LEU A 136 11.30 -7.95 -4.89
N THR A 137 12.51 -7.49 -4.56
CA THR A 137 12.97 -6.12 -4.84
C THR A 137 14.28 -6.17 -5.60
N GLU A 138 14.31 -5.59 -6.80
CA GLU A 138 15.43 -5.70 -7.75
C GLU A 138 15.68 -4.39 -8.51
N SER A 139 16.90 -4.24 -9.04
CA SER A 139 17.31 -3.13 -9.89
C SER A 139 18.29 -3.63 -10.96
N ASP A 140 18.24 -3.06 -12.17
CA ASP A 140 19.29 -3.28 -13.19
C ASP A 140 20.52 -2.40 -12.96
N ASP A 141 20.39 -1.33 -12.17
CA ASP A 141 21.51 -0.51 -11.72
C ASP A 141 22.27 -1.25 -10.61
N GLU A 142 23.53 -1.61 -10.87
CA GLU A 142 24.39 -2.40 -9.99
C GLU A 142 24.57 -1.77 -8.61
N LYS A 143 24.64 -0.43 -8.54
CA LYS A 143 24.81 0.30 -7.28
C LYS A 143 23.56 0.19 -6.42
N ILE A 144 22.39 0.32 -7.04
CA ILE A 144 21.10 0.19 -6.34
C ILE A 144 20.85 -1.26 -5.94
N ALA A 145 21.17 -2.23 -6.79
CA ALA A 145 21.11 -3.64 -6.45
C ALA A 145 21.97 -3.97 -5.22
N ALA A 146 23.19 -3.41 -5.13
CA ALA A 146 24.05 -3.55 -3.96
C ALA A 146 23.44 -2.91 -2.70
N PHE A 147 22.83 -1.73 -2.82
CA PHE A 147 22.13 -1.09 -1.70
C PHE A 147 20.93 -1.92 -1.21
N ILE A 148 20.13 -2.49 -2.11
CA ILE A 148 19.02 -3.38 -1.76
C ILE A 148 19.53 -4.59 -0.97
N LYS A 149 20.62 -5.23 -1.44
CA LYS A 149 21.25 -6.38 -0.79
C LYS A 149 21.81 -6.05 0.59
N GLN A 150 22.32 -4.84 0.79
CA GLN A 150 22.83 -4.39 2.08
C GLN A 150 21.71 -3.99 3.05
N HIS A 151 20.64 -3.36 2.55
CA HIS A 151 19.60 -2.77 3.39
C HIS A 151 18.86 -3.84 4.21
N VAL A 152 18.35 -4.91 3.57
CA VAL A 152 17.49 -5.90 4.23
C VAL A 152 18.19 -6.58 5.44
N PRO A 153 19.42 -7.12 5.31
CA PRO A 153 20.14 -7.69 6.45
C PRO A 153 20.43 -6.67 7.56
N ASN A 154 20.77 -5.42 7.20
CA ASN A 154 21.03 -4.38 8.19
C ASN A 154 19.78 -4.03 9.01
N MET A 155 18.60 -4.00 8.37
CA MET A 155 17.35 -3.71 9.07
C MET A 155 16.96 -4.88 10.00
N ASP A 156 17.15 -6.13 9.56
CA ASP A 156 16.91 -7.32 10.40
C ASP A 156 17.82 -7.29 11.65
N ALA A 157 19.12 -7.05 11.46
CA ALA A 157 20.07 -6.95 12.57
C ALA A 157 19.68 -5.85 13.57
N ARG A 158 19.17 -4.71 13.12
CA ARG A 158 18.72 -3.63 14.01
C ARG A 158 17.54 -4.02 14.89
N VAL A 159 16.60 -4.79 14.34
CA VAL A 159 15.46 -5.29 15.12
C VAL A 159 15.97 -6.27 16.17
N LEU A 160 16.84 -7.21 15.79
CA LEU A 160 17.41 -8.22 16.68
C LEU A 160 18.32 -7.64 17.77
N GLU A 161 19.07 -6.58 17.46
CA GLU A 161 19.98 -5.89 18.38
C GLU A 161 19.27 -4.81 19.22
N ASN A 162 17.94 -4.67 19.10
CA ASN A 162 17.14 -3.64 19.77
C ASN A 162 17.70 -2.21 19.52
N ASN A 163 18.11 -1.93 18.28
CA ASN A 163 18.68 -0.67 17.83
C ASN A 163 17.96 -0.10 16.59
N PRO A 164 16.63 0.14 16.68
CA PRO A 164 15.82 0.60 15.55
C PRO A 164 16.15 2.04 15.11
N LEU A 165 15.97 2.33 13.81
CA LEU A 165 16.05 3.70 13.29
C LEU A 165 14.80 4.51 13.68
N PRO A 166 14.84 5.86 13.68
CA PRO A 166 13.72 6.70 14.06
C PRO A 166 12.41 6.35 13.32
N PRO A 167 12.39 6.17 11.97
CA PRO A 167 11.16 5.74 11.30
C PRO A 167 10.56 4.45 11.86
N MET A 168 11.39 3.54 12.36
CA MET A 168 10.93 2.29 12.97
C MET A 168 10.40 2.46 14.40
N THR A 169 10.73 3.56 15.07
CA THR A 169 10.29 3.82 16.45
C THR A 169 9.08 4.72 16.56
N PHE A 170 8.65 5.39 15.47
CA PHE A 170 7.43 6.19 15.45
C PHE A 170 6.35 5.69 14.49
N HIS A 171 6.69 5.01 13.39
CA HIS A 171 5.67 4.51 12.47
C HIS A 171 4.97 3.29 13.09
N PRO A 172 3.63 3.26 13.17
CA PRO A 172 2.92 2.27 13.98
C PRO A 172 3.14 0.83 13.49
N VAL A 173 3.22 0.60 12.18
CA VAL A 173 3.56 -0.73 11.62
C VAL A 173 4.91 -1.25 12.12
N PHE A 174 5.97 -0.44 12.05
CA PHE A 174 7.30 -0.87 12.48
C PHE A 174 7.37 -1.07 14.00
N VAL A 175 6.76 -0.18 14.77
CA VAL A 175 6.69 -0.29 16.24
C VAL A 175 6.02 -1.61 16.64
N GLN A 176 4.92 -1.98 15.99
CA GLN A 176 4.22 -3.22 16.30
C GLN A 176 4.97 -4.46 15.82
N LEU A 177 5.66 -4.41 14.67
CA LEU A 177 6.52 -5.51 14.24
C LEU A 177 7.68 -5.76 15.20
N ILE A 178 8.37 -4.70 15.65
CA ILE A 178 9.47 -4.85 16.63
C ILE A 178 8.97 -5.50 17.92
N LYS A 179 7.80 -5.06 18.43
CA LYS A 179 7.17 -5.62 19.63
C LYS A 179 6.79 -7.10 19.50
N ASN A 180 6.58 -7.59 18.29
CA ASN A 180 6.18 -8.97 18.00
C ASN A 180 7.27 -9.73 17.21
N SER A 181 8.54 -9.32 17.36
CA SER A 181 9.68 -9.88 16.61
C SER A 181 9.94 -11.37 16.89
N ASP A 182 9.44 -11.89 18.01
CA ASP A 182 9.47 -13.30 18.39
C ASP A 182 8.38 -14.16 17.73
N LYS A 183 7.41 -13.53 17.05
CA LYS A 183 6.23 -14.21 16.49
C LYS A 183 6.24 -14.38 14.98
N TYR A 184 7.28 -13.91 14.29
CA TYR A 184 7.43 -14.14 12.86
C TYR A 184 8.85 -14.59 12.52
N THR A 185 8.99 -15.22 11.36
CA THR A 185 10.28 -15.51 10.75
C THR A 185 10.49 -14.60 9.56
N LEU A 186 11.70 -14.06 9.44
CA LEU A 186 12.16 -13.29 8.29
C LEU A 186 13.24 -14.10 7.58
N GLN A 187 12.99 -14.46 6.33
CA GLN A 187 13.95 -15.13 5.47
C GLN A 187 14.23 -14.23 4.27
N TYR A 188 15.48 -14.17 3.85
CA TYR A 188 15.85 -13.45 2.65
C TYR A 188 16.89 -14.21 1.84
N GLU A 189 16.78 -14.08 0.52
CA GLU A 189 17.65 -14.68 -0.48
C GLU A 189 18.15 -13.56 -1.40
N GLU A 190 19.47 -13.43 -1.54
CA GLU A 190 20.05 -12.53 -2.52
C GLU A 190 19.82 -13.08 -3.93
N THR A 191 19.27 -12.25 -4.81
CA THR A 191 19.21 -12.54 -6.25
C THR A 191 20.40 -11.86 -6.94
N GLU A 192 20.57 -12.10 -8.24
CA GLU A 192 21.55 -11.35 -9.04
C GLU A 192 21.30 -9.83 -8.94
N LYS A 193 20.03 -9.42 -8.95
CA LYS A 193 19.60 -8.02 -9.07
C LYS A 193 19.05 -7.39 -7.81
N GLY A 194 19.02 -8.10 -6.68
CA GLY A 194 18.49 -7.58 -5.43
C GLY A 194 18.26 -8.65 -4.38
N VAL A 195 17.09 -8.63 -3.74
CA VAL A 195 16.74 -9.54 -2.63
C VAL A 195 15.28 -9.97 -2.73
N LYS A 196 15.05 -11.27 -2.52
CA LYS A 196 13.75 -11.84 -2.21
C LYS A 196 13.60 -11.97 -0.69
N VAL A 197 12.49 -11.50 -0.15
CA VAL A 197 12.18 -11.51 1.28
C VAL A 197 10.87 -12.27 1.50
N THR A 198 10.86 -13.16 2.48
CA THR A 198 9.69 -13.91 2.92
C THR A 198 9.51 -13.71 4.41
N TYR A 199 8.35 -13.18 4.79
CA TYR A 199 7.89 -13.14 6.17
C TYR A 199 6.84 -14.22 6.38
N GLN A 200 6.91 -14.91 7.52
CA GLN A 200 5.94 -15.94 7.90
C GLN A 200 5.60 -15.86 9.40
N SER A 201 4.31 -15.98 9.73
CA SER A 201 3.78 -15.98 11.11
C SER A 201 2.55 -16.89 11.21
N ASP A 202 2.37 -17.52 12.36
CA ASP A 202 1.13 -18.23 12.71
C ASP A 202 0.15 -17.34 13.52
N ASP A 203 0.62 -16.20 14.06
CA ASP A 203 -0.22 -15.22 14.73
C ASP A 203 -0.92 -14.34 13.66
N PRO A 204 -2.27 -14.37 13.55
CA PRO A 204 -3.00 -13.63 12.51
C PRO A 204 -2.84 -12.11 12.62
N TYR A 205 -2.64 -11.57 13.83
CA TYR A 205 -2.36 -10.14 14.02
C TYR A 205 -1.01 -9.79 13.41
N VAL A 206 0.00 -10.63 13.62
CA VAL A 206 1.34 -10.44 13.08
C VAL A 206 1.36 -10.65 11.56
N VAL A 207 0.56 -11.57 11.03
CA VAL A 207 0.34 -11.70 9.58
C VAL A 207 -0.16 -10.39 8.97
N MET A 208 -1.15 -9.75 9.60
CA MET A 208 -1.64 -8.43 9.17
C MET A 208 -0.52 -7.38 9.20
N LEU A 209 0.24 -7.30 10.30
CA LEU A 209 1.36 -6.34 10.41
C LEU A 209 2.41 -6.53 9.32
N VAL A 210 2.75 -7.78 9.01
CA VAL A 210 3.71 -8.14 7.95
C VAL A 210 3.19 -7.74 6.58
N GLN A 211 1.92 -7.97 6.30
CA GLN A 211 1.29 -7.59 5.04
C GLN A 211 1.25 -6.06 4.89
N GLU A 212 0.86 -5.35 5.95
CA GLU A 212 0.87 -3.89 5.99
C GLU A 212 2.28 -3.31 5.85
N HIS A 213 3.28 -3.96 6.44
CA HIS A 213 4.67 -3.60 6.21
C HIS A 213 5.09 -3.79 4.75
N ALA A 214 4.71 -4.89 4.10
CA ALA A 214 5.02 -5.11 2.70
C ALA A 214 4.40 -4.04 1.77
N LYS A 215 3.19 -3.58 2.09
CA LYS A 215 2.51 -2.46 1.40
C LYS A 215 3.19 -1.12 1.68
N LEU A 216 3.52 -0.84 2.94
CA LEU A 216 4.17 0.38 3.37
C LEU A 216 5.54 0.57 2.66
N VAL A 217 6.36 -0.48 2.59
CA VAL A 217 7.64 -0.41 1.85
C VAL A 217 7.42 -0.10 0.37
N SER A 218 6.33 -0.58 -0.22
CA SER A 218 5.95 -0.25 -1.60
C SER A 218 5.53 1.22 -1.74
N ARG A 219 4.90 1.81 -0.72
CA ARG A 219 4.62 3.26 -0.67
C ARG A 219 5.92 4.07 -0.58
N PHE A 220 6.88 3.63 0.25
CA PHE A 220 8.20 4.25 0.33
C PHE A 220 8.94 4.30 -1.01
N ILE A 221 8.90 3.21 -1.79
CA ILE A 221 9.51 3.21 -3.13
C ILE A 221 8.78 4.15 -4.08
N ARG A 222 7.44 4.25 -3.99
CA ARG A 222 6.64 5.13 -4.87
C ARG A 222 6.82 6.61 -4.54
N ASN A 223 6.76 6.95 -3.26
CA ASN A 223 6.62 8.33 -2.78
C ASN A 223 7.95 8.89 -2.25
N GLY A 224 8.94 8.04 -1.97
CA GLY A 224 10.24 8.46 -1.44
C GLY A 224 10.16 8.95 0.00
N MET A 225 10.97 9.96 0.34
CA MET A 225 11.10 10.49 1.70
C MET A 225 9.84 11.20 2.21
N GLU A 226 9.00 11.72 1.31
CA GLU A 226 7.72 12.35 1.70
C GLU A 226 6.83 11.39 2.47
N GLU A 227 6.92 10.09 2.15
CA GLU A 227 6.16 9.03 2.80
C GLU A 227 6.41 8.93 4.30
N ILE A 228 7.59 9.34 4.78
CA ILE A 228 7.91 9.34 6.23
C ILE A 228 6.98 10.26 7.01
N HIS A 229 6.50 11.33 6.36
CA HIS A 229 5.64 12.34 6.95
C HIS A 229 4.15 12.07 6.71
N THR A 230 3.83 11.06 5.91
CA THR A 230 2.45 10.66 5.67
C THR A 230 1.91 9.95 6.90
N GLU A 231 0.79 10.42 7.42
CA GLU A 231 0.09 9.75 8.49
C GLU A 231 -0.34 8.34 8.05
N TYR A 232 -0.17 7.38 8.96
CA TYR A 232 -0.55 6.01 8.73
C TYR A 232 -1.32 5.50 9.94
N GLU A 233 -2.57 5.12 9.73
CA GLU A 233 -3.38 4.43 10.72
C GLU A 233 -3.27 2.92 10.49
N LEU A 234 -2.93 2.17 11.54
CA LEU A 234 -2.97 0.71 11.46
C LEU A 234 -4.41 0.24 11.27
N PRO A 235 -4.66 -0.68 10.32
CA PRO A 235 -5.97 -1.31 10.21
C PRO A 235 -6.37 -1.94 11.55
N LYS A 236 -7.63 -1.74 11.94
CA LYS A 236 -8.19 -2.41 13.11
C LYS A 236 -8.11 -3.92 12.88
N PHE A 237 -7.46 -4.61 13.80
CA PHE A 237 -7.39 -6.06 13.75
C PHE A 237 -8.74 -6.63 14.17
N ASP A 238 -9.25 -7.53 13.33
CA ASP A 238 -10.45 -8.28 13.58
C ASP A 238 -10.14 -9.76 13.33
N GLU A 239 -10.29 -10.58 14.36
CA GLU A 239 -9.93 -11.98 14.34
C GLU A 239 -10.79 -12.79 13.36
N ASN A 240 -12.08 -12.45 13.22
CA ASN A 240 -12.99 -13.12 12.29
C ASN A 240 -12.59 -12.81 10.84
N ILE A 241 -12.29 -11.54 10.55
CA ILE A 241 -11.78 -11.13 9.23
C ILE A 241 -10.46 -11.83 8.93
N ALA A 242 -9.51 -11.82 9.88
CA ALA A 242 -8.20 -12.42 9.70
C ALA A 242 -8.32 -13.93 9.39
N ALA A 243 -9.18 -14.66 10.12
CA ALA A 243 -9.45 -16.07 9.86
C ALA A 243 -10.08 -16.32 8.48
N ALA A 244 -10.96 -15.43 8.02
CA ALA A 244 -11.67 -15.57 6.74
C ALA A 244 -10.84 -15.12 5.52
N GLN A 245 -9.90 -14.20 5.70
CA GLN A 245 -9.16 -13.55 4.61
C GLN A 245 -8.39 -14.55 3.74
N ALA A 246 -7.66 -15.48 4.36
CA ALA A 246 -6.91 -16.52 3.64
C ALA A 246 -7.83 -17.37 2.73
N LYS A 247 -8.99 -17.74 3.26
CA LYS A 247 -10.00 -18.54 2.58
C LYS A 247 -10.60 -17.77 1.38
N ALA A 248 -10.95 -16.50 1.59
CA ALA A 248 -11.47 -15.64 0.53
C ALA A 248 -10.46 -15.42 -0.61
N ILE A 249 -9.18 -15.18 -0.29
CA ILE A 249 -8.11 -15.02 -1.28
C ILE A 249 -7.89 -16.31 -2.06
N THR A 250 -7.86 -17.45 -1.37
CA THR A 250 -7.71 -18.78 -2.00
C THR A 250 -8.87 -19.06 -2.94
N ALA A 251 -10.10 -18.78 -2.53
CA ALA A 251 -11.28 -18.96 -3.36
C ALA A 251 -11.29 -18.04 -4.59
N ARG A 252 -10.89 -16.77 -4.44
CA ARG A 252 -10.69 -15.85 -5.57
C ARG A 252 -9.69 -16.42 -6.57
N ASP A 253 -8.53 -16.85 -6.10
CA ASP A 253 -7.47 -17.36 -6.97
C ASP A 253 -7.90 -18.64 -7.68
N ALA A 254 -8.54 -19.58 -6.97
CA ALA A 254 -9.11 -20.77 -7.57
C ALA A 254 -10.13 -20.42 -8.67
N LEU A 255 -11.06 -19.50 -8.39
CA LEU A 255 -12.06 -19.06 -9.37
C LEU A 255 -11.42 -18.40 -10.58
N PHE A 256 -10.46 -17.49 -10.37
CA PHE A 256 -9.73 -16.83 -11.45
C PHE A 256 -8.97 -17.84 -12.32
N GLN A 257 -8.29 -18.81 -11.72
CA GLN A 257 -7.54 -19.84 -12.45
C GLN A 257 -8.47 -20.74 -13.26
N LYS A 258 -9.60 -21.22 -12.70
CA LYS A 258 -10.56 -22.04 -13.46
C LYS A 258 -11.18 -21.27 -14.62
N LEU A 259 -11.62 -20.04 -14.39
CA LEU A 259 -12.20 -19.19 -15.44
C LEU A 259 -11.19 -18.83 -16.52
N SER A 260 -9.98 -18.41 -16.15
CA SER A 260 -8.95 -18.06 -17.12
C SER A 260 -8.45 -19.28 -17.88
N GLY A 261 -8.33 -20.44 -17.23
CA GLY A 261 -7.94 -21.70 -17.88
C GLY A 261 -8.97 -22.11 -18.94
N ARG A 262 -10.25 -22.11 -18.56
CA ARG A 262 -11.35 -22.42 -19.48
C ARG A 262 -11.44 -21.42 -20.64
N LEU A 263 -11.26 -20.13 -20.35
CA LEU A 263 -11.21 -19.09 -21.38
C LEU A 263 -10.08 -19.35 -22.38
N THR A 264 -8.87 -19.60 -21.90
CA THR A 264 -7.71 -19.85 -22.77
C THR A 264 -7.92 -21.09 -23.64
N GLU A 265 -8.45 -22.17 -23.06
CA GLU A 265 -8.77 -23.40 -23.80
C GLU A 265 -9.68 -23.12 -25.00
N VAL A 266 -10.81 -22.45 -24.77
CA VAL A 266 -11.80 -22.17 -25.84
C VAL A 266 -11.25 -21.18 -26.86
N ILE A 267 -10.53 -20.14 -26.42
CA ILE A 267 -9.91 -19.18 -27.35
C ILE A 267 -8.91 -19.88 -28.27
N THR A 268 -8.11 -20.81 -27.75
CA THR A 268 -7.12 -21.53 -28.55
C THR A 268 -7.77 -22.51 -29.53
N ALA A 269 -8.87 -23.15 -29.15
CA ALA A 269 -9.56 -24.12 -30.00
C ALA A 269 -10.43 -23.45 -31.08
N ASP A 270 -11.30 -22.53 -30.66
CA ASP A 270 -12.44 -22.04 -31.46
C ASP A 270 -12.48 -20.52 -31.60
N GLY A 271 -11.50 -19.81 -31.03
CA GLY A 271 -11.34 -18.37 -31.13
C GLY A 271 -12.08 -17.53 -30.07
N PRO A 272 -11.81 -16.21 -30.00
CA PRO A 272 -12.37 -15.32 -28.99
C PRO A 272 -13.89 -15.19 -28.97
N ALA A 273 -14.53 -15.31 -30.14
CA ALA A 273 -15.99 -15.19 -30.26
C ALA A 273 -16.71 -16.40 -29.64
N ALA A 274 -16.19 -17.61 -29.84
CA ALA A 274 -16.75 -18.85 -29.25
C ALA A 274 -16.68 -18.85 -27.71
N ALA A 275 -15.63 -18.23 -27.15
CA ALA A 275 -15.48 -18.12 -25.70
C ALA A 275 -16.64 -17.37 -25.02
N ILE A 276 -17.31 -16.44 -25.73
CA ILE A 276 -18.44 -15.66 -25.21
C ILE A 276 -19.62 -16.59 -24.90
N GLU A 277 -19.95 -17.49 -25.83
CA GLU A 277 -21.03 -18.45 -25.65
C GLU A 277 -20.74 -19.39 -24.48
N VAL A 278 -19.54 -19.98 -24.45
CA VAL A 278 -19.15 -20.93 -23.40
C VAL A 278 -19.16 -20.26 -22.03
N CYS A 279 -18.52 -19.08 -21.91
CA CYS A 279 -18.48 -18.35 -20.65
C CYS A 279 -19.86 -17.87 -20.19
N SER A 280 -20.81 -17.60 -21.09
CA SER A 280 -22.18 -17.22 -20.71
C SER A 280 -22.92 -18.32 -19.95
N ARG A 281 -22.59 -19.58 -20.23
CA ARG A 281 -23.21 -20.76 -19.61
C ARG A 281 -22.41 -21.27 -18.42
N GLU A 282 -21.09 -21.43 -18.58
CA GLU A 282 -20.26 -22.16 -17.63
C GLU A 282 -19.76 -21.31 -16.46
N ALA A 283 -19.65 -19.98 -16.63
CA ALA A 283 -18.96 -19.16 -15.63
C ALA A 283 -19.66 -19.12 -14.26
N ALA A 284 -21.00 -19.22 -14.22
CA ALA A 284 -21.75 -19.31 -12.97
C ALA A 284 -21.54 -20.67 -12.29
N GLN A 285 -21.53 -21.75 -13.07
CA GLN A 285 -21.29 -23.11 -12.58
C GLN A 285 -19.88 -23.26 -12.00
N LEU A 286 -18.87 -22.68 -12.65
CA LEU A 286 -17.50 -22.67 -12.13
C LEU A 286 -17.40 -21.90 -10.80
N ALA A 287 -18.15 -20.80 -10.63
CA ALA A 287 -18.21 -20.09 -9.36
C ALA A 287 -18.89 -20.92 -8.26
N GLU A 288 -19.97 -21.63 -8.58
CA GLU A 288 -20.65 -22.56 -7.67
C GLU A 288 -19.72 -23.70 -7.24
N THR A 289 -19.06 -24.37 -8.20
CA THR A 289 -18.09 -25.44 -7.90
C THR A 289 -16.96 -24.95 -6.99
N VAL A 290 -16.36 -23.79 -7.27
CA VAL A 290 -15.32 -23.23 -6.40
C VAL A 290 -15.88 -22.85 -5.04
N GLY A 291 -17.10 -22.31 -4.99
CA GLY A 291 -17.80 -22.02 -3.75
C GLY A 291 -17.98 -23.25 -2.87
N GLU A 292 -18.41 -24.37 -3.44
CA GLU A 292 -18.55 -25.65 -2.74
C GLU A 292 -17.19 -26.19 -2.29
N GLU A 293 -16.20 -26.26 -3.18
CA GLU A 293 -14.85 -26.75 -2.89
C GLU A 293 -14.17 -25.97 -1.76
N GLN A 294 -14.39 -24.66 -1.71
CA GLN A 294 -13.79 -23.77 -0.72
C GLN A 294 -14.72 -23.51 0.47
N GLY A 295 -15.97 -23.98 0.46
CA GLY A 295 -16.96 -23.70 1.48
C GLY A 295 -17.23 -22.19 1.67
N VAL A 296 -17.40 -21.45 0.58
CA VAL A 296 -17.74 -20.02 0.55
C VAL A 296 -18.85 -19.74 -0.47
N LYS A 297 -19.59 -18.65 -0.30
CA LYS A 297 -20.39 -18.07 -1.38
C LYS A 297 -19.53 -17.10 -2.17
N ILE A 298 -19.27 -17.38 -3.45
CA ILE A 298 -18.40 -16.58 -4.30
C ILE A 298 -19.10 -16.20 -5.61
N GLY A 299 -18.78 -15.04 -6.13
CA GLY A 299 -19.30 -14.52 -7.39
C GLY A 299 -18.45 -13.38 -7.92
N ARG A 300 -18.92 -12.74 -8.99
CA ARG A 300 -18.29 -11.54 -9.56
C ARG A 300 -19.35 -10.46 -9.67
N THR A 301 -18.95 -9.21 -9.52
CA THR A 301 -19.81 -8.05 -9.75
C THR A 301 -19.02 -6.93 -10.40
N ALA A 302 -19.68 -5.85 -10.76
CA ALA A 302 -19.09 -4.64 -11.32
C ALA A 302 -20.12 -3.52 -11.43
N LEU A 303 -19.65 -2.27 -11.58
CA LEU A 303 -20.47 -1.16 -12.05
C LEU A 303 -21.00 -1.39 -13.48
N LYS A 304 -20.12 -1.82 -14.39
CA LYS A 304 -20.47 -2.14 -15.78
C LYS A 304 -20.68 -3.65 -15.95
N LEU A 305 -21.92 -4.10 -15.83
CA LEU A 305 -22.26 -5.52 -15.90
C LEU A 305 -22.29 -6.04 -17.33
N ARG A 306 -21.82 -7.27 -17.52
CA ARG A 306 -22.04 -8.05 -18.75
C ARG A 306 -23.24 -8.97 -18.58
N ASN A 307 -23.21 -9.73 -17.49
CA ASN A 307 -24.28 -10.60 -17.08
C ASN A 307 -25.08 -9.91 -15.96
N PRO A 308 -26.39 -9.69 -16.11
CA PRO A 308 -27.21 -9.10 -15.05
C PRO A 308 -27.24 -9.94 -13.77
N ASN A 309 -26.98 -11.25 -13.84
CA ASN A 309 -26.92 -12.11 -12.65
C ASN A 309 -25.71 -11.80 -11.73
N ASN A 310 -24.79 -10.95 -12.18
CA ASN A 310 -23.67 -10.46 -11.38
C ASN A 310 -24.01 -9.18 -10.60
N THR A 311 -25.30 -8.86 -10.39
CA THR A 311 -25.72 -7.73 -9.55
C THR A 311 -25.11 -7.84 -8.15
N ALA A 312 -24.52 -6.74 -7.68
CA ALA A 312 -23.91 -6.69 -6.37
C ALA A 312 -24.94 -6.88 -5.23
N PRO A 313 -24.59 -7.63 -4.17
CA PRO A 313 -25.37 -7.64 -2.94
C PRO A 313 -25.34 -6.25 -2.28
N ALA A 314 -26.34 -5.94 -1.45
CA ALA A 314 -26.53 -4.60 -0.88
C ALA A 314 -25.28 -4.05 -0.16
N TRP A 315 -24.54 -4.89 0.56
CA TRP A 315 -23.33 -4.48 1.30
C TRP A 315 -22.14 -4.09 0.39
N VAL A 316 -22.15 -4.52 -0.89
CA VAL A 316 -21.09 -4.19 -1.87
C VAL A 316 -21.36 -2.87 -2.59
N GLN A 317 -22.62 -2.43 -2.67
CA GLN A 317 -22.99 -1.23 -3.45
C GLN A 317 -22.16 0.02 -3.08
N PRO A 318 -21.97 0.38 -1.79
CA PRO A 318 -21.16 1.54 -1.43
C PRO A 318 -19.70 1.41 -1.88
N MET A 319 -19.17 0.18 -1.91
CA MET A 319 -17.80 -0.10 -2.34
C MET A 319 -17.66 -0.09 -3.86
N LEU A 320 -18.75 -0.22 -4.63
CA LEU A 320 -18.69 -0.06 -6.08
C LEU A 320 -18.69 1.42 -6.49
N GLU A 321 -19.32 2.30 -5.72
CA GLU A 321 -19.29 3.75 -5.96
C GLU A 321 -17.90 4.35 -5.69
N SER A 322 -17.17 3.78 -4.74
CA SER A 322 -15.76 4.11 -4.47
C SER A 322 -14.91 2.83 -4.42
N PRO A 323 -14.52 2.29 -5.59
CA PRO A 323 -13.85 1.01 -5.65
C PRO A 323 -12.50 1.00 -4.93
N PRO A 324 -12.26 0.04 -4.02
CA PRO A 324 -11.01 -0.02 -3.29
C PRO A 324 -9.87 -0.42 -4.23
N SER A 325 -8.68 0.15 -4.00
CA SER A 325 -7.48 -0.22 -4.74
C SER A 325 -6.96 -1.61 -4.38
N GLU A 326 -7.30 -2.08 -3.18
CA GLU A 326 -6.96 -3.38 -2.59
C GLU A 326 -8.21 -4.15 -2.16
N GLY A 327 -8.06 -5.38 -1.68
CA GLY A 327 -9.17 -6.15 -1.13
C GLY A 327 -9.75 -5.53 0.14
N GLN A 328 -11.08 -5.46 0.23
CA GLN A 328 -11.79 -4.98 1.40
C GLN A 328 -12.57 -6.11 2.06
N PHE A 329 -12.55 -6.14 3.40
CA PHE A 329 -13.23 -7.13 4.21
C PHE A 329 -14.17 -6.43 5.20
N VAL A 330 -15.33 -7.01 5.44
CA VAL A 330 -16.33 -6.50 6.38
C VAL A 330 -16.97 -7.64 7.15
N ASN A 331 -17.26 -7.42 8.42
CA ASN A 331 -18.16 -8.30 9.15
C ASN A 331 -19.60 -8.04 8.71
N LEU A 332 -20.28 -9.10 8.34
CA LEU A 332 -21.70 -9.15 8.05
C LEU A 332 -22.42 -9.80 9.25
N GLU A 333 -23.74 -9.91 9.16
CA GLU A 333 -24.56 -10.58 10.17
C GLU A 333 -24.18 -12.08 10.31
N ASN A 334 -24.51 -12.67 11.46
CA ASN A 334 -24.30 -14.10 11.76
C ASN A 334 -22.84 -14.57 11.59
N ASP A 335 -21.89 -13.79 12.11
CA ASP A 335 -20.45 -14.11 12.08
C ASP A 335 -19.91 -14.39 10.67
N THR A 336 -20.57 -13.85 9.64
CA THR A 336 -20.16 -14.01 8.25
C THR A 336 -19.22 -12.88 7.87
N VAL A 337 -18.11 -13.19 7.19
CA VAL A 337 -17.22 -12.16 6.63
C VAL A 337 -17.51 -11.98 5.13
N GLY A 338 -17.77 -10.75 4.73
CA GLY A 338 -17.83 -10.32 3.34
C GLY A 338 -16.44 -9.91 2.85
N ALA A 339 -16.07 -10.36 1.64
CA ALA A 339 -14.81 -9.98 0.99
C ALA A 339 -15.09 -9.44 -0.42
N LEU A 340 -14.58 -8.24 -0.72
CA LEU A 340 -14.61 -7.63 -2.04
C LEU A 340 -13.18 -7.47 -2.54
N LEU A 341 -12.85 -8.14 -3.64
CA LEU A 341 -11.48 -8.25 -4.14
C LEU A 341 -11.42 -7.70 -5.58
N PRO A 342 -10.66 -6.61 -5.85
CA PRO A 342 -10.69 -5.93 -7.13
C PRO A 342 -10.09 -6.77 -8.27
N ILE A 343 -10.72 -6.72 -9.45
CA ILE A 343 -10.28 -7.39 -10.67
C ILE A 343 -9.78 -6.35 -11.67
N ARG A 344 -8.48 -6.36 -11.97
CA ARG A 344 -7.89 -5.49 -13.00
C ARG A 344 -7.71 -6.21 -14.33
N LEU A 345 -7.98 -5.51 -15.42
CA LEU A 345 -7.89 -6.08 -16.75
C LEU A 345 -6.43 -6.19 -17.21
N GLN A 346 -6.08 -7.33 -17.78
CA GLN A 346 -4.81 -7.56 -18.46
C GLN A 346 -4.98 -7.39 -19.97
N SER A 347 -3.88 -7.36 -20.73
CA SER A 347 -3.89 -7.25 -22.20
C SER A 347 -4.88 -8.19 -22.90
N LYS A 348 -4.92 -9.47 -22.50
CA LYS A 348 -5.88 -10.46 -23.08
C LYS A 348 -7.35 -10.14 -22.78
N CYS A 349 -7.64 -9.39 -21.72
CA CYS A 349 -9.00 -9.11 -21.30
C CYS A 349 -9.64 -8.03 -22.20
N VAL A 350 -8.85 -7.09 -22.71
CA VAL A 350 -9.35 -6.00 -23.57
C VAL A 350 -9.71 -6.47 -24.97
N THR A 351 -9.42 -7.71 -25.36
CA THR A 351 -9.92 -8.31 -26.61
C THR A 351 -11.44 -8.30 -26.68
N CYS A 352 -12.13 -8.48 -25.54
CA CYS A 352 -13.61 -8.49 -25.47
C CYS A 352 -14.18 -7.40 -24.54
N HIS A 353 -13.34 -6.72 -23.77
CA HIS A 353 -13.70 -5.62 -22.87
C HIS A 353 -13.18 -4.26 -23.33
N GLY A 354 -12.43 -4.21 -24.42
CA GLY A 354 -11.81 -3.01 -24.98
C GLY A 354 -12.80 -1.96 -25.49
N PRO A 355 -12.29 -0.82 -26.00
CA PRO A 355 -13.11 0.19 -26.66
C PRO A 355 -13.90 -0.42 -27.82
N GLN A 356 -15.18 -0.06 -27.97
CA GLN A 356 -16.09 -0.69 -28.92
C GLN A 356 -15.58 -0.59 -30.36
N GLU A 357 -14.92 0.50 -30.70
CA GLU A 357 -14.26 0.75 -31.98
C GLU A 357 -13.12 -0.23 -32.29
N THR A 358 -12.51 -0.83 -31.27
CA THR A 358 -11.40 -1.79 -31.41
C THR A 358 -11.86 -3.25 -31.41
N LEU A 359 -13.10 -3.53 -31.00
CA LEU A 359 -13.63 -4.88 -30.95
C LEU A 359 -13.88 -5.41 -32.38
N GLN A 360 -13.54 -6.67 -32.61
CA GLN A 360 -13.83 -7.35 -33.88
C GLN A 360 -15.34 -7.52 -34.06
N GLU A 361 -15.84 -7.44 -35.30
CA GLU A 361 -17.27 -7.53 -35.59
C GLU A 361 -17.90 -8.85 -35.11
N GLU A 362 -17.16 -9.95 -35.20
CA GLU A 362 -17.64 -11.26 -34.71
C GLU A 362 -17.85 -11.27 -33.19
N ILE A 363 -16.95 -10.62 -32.44
CA ILE A 363 -17.07 -10.45 -30.99
C ILE A 363 -18.29 -9.59 -30.66
N LYS A 364 -18.47 -8.47 -31.37
CA LYS A 364 -19.64 -7.59 -31.17
C LYS A 364 -20.95 -8.34 -31.42
N ALA A 365 -21.03 -9.11 -32.50
CA ALA A 365 -22.21 -9.91 -32.83
C ALA A 365 -22.52 -10.93 -31.73
N LYS A 366 -21.51 -11.68 -31.26
CA LYS A 366 -21.70 -12.66 -30.17
C LYS A 366 -22.04 -12.03 -28.83
N LEU A 367 -21.47 -10.86 -28.52
CA LEU A 367 -21.86 -10.11 -27.33
C LEU A 367 -23.32 -9.66 -27.40
N ALA A 368 -23.77 -9.13 -28.53
CA ALA A 368 -25.17 -8.71 -28.70
C ALA A 368 -26.14 -9.89 -28.63
N GLU A 369 -25.75 -11.06 -29.15
CA GLU A 369 -26.55 -12.29 -29.10
C GLU A 369 -26.71 -12.82 -27.67
N HIS A 370 -25.62 -12.94 -26.91
CA HIS A 370 -25.64 -13.57 -25.58
C HIS A 370 -25.88 -12.58 -24.43
N TYR A 371 -25.60 -11.30 -24.64
CA TYR A 371 -25.67 -10.24 -23.63
C TYR A 371 -26.28 -8.96 -24.23
N PRO A 372 -27.60 -8.93 -24.47
CA PRO A 372 -28.26 -7.77 -25.12
C PRO A 372 -28.15 -6.48 -24.31
N ASN A 373 -27.89 -6.57 -23.01
CA ASN A 373 -27.69 -5.44 -22.10
C ASN A 373 -26.22 -5.31 -21.64
N ASP A 374 -25.25 -5.79 -22.44
CA ASP A 374 -23.83 -5.70 -22.09
C ASP A 374 -23.39 -4.25 -21.93
N ALA A 375 -22.93 -3.91 -20.72
CA ALA A 375 -22.27 -2.64 -20.45
C ALA A 375 -20.74 -2.80 -20.34
N ALA A 376 -20.20 -4.02 -20.40
CA ALA A 376 -18.82 -4.31 -20.02
C ALA A 376 -17.80 -4.09 -21.15
N THR A 377 -17.91 -3.02 -21.92
CA THR A 377 -16.92 -2.62 -22.94
C THR A 377 -16.38 -1.23 -22.64
N GLY A 378 -15.35 -0.78 -23.37
CA GLY A 378 -14.78 0.56 -23.19
C GLY A 378 -13.57 0.63 -22.26
N PHE A 379 -13.01 -0.51 -21.85
CA PHE A 379 -11.90 -0.56 -20.91
C PHE A 379 -10.53 -0.56 -21.58
N LYS A 380 -9.52 -0.15 -20.85
CA LYS A 380 -8.10 -0.26 -21.18
C LYS A 380 -7.42 -1.28 -20.28
N GLU A 381 -6.22 -1.70 -20.66
CA GLU A 381 -5.39 -2.54 -19.80
C GLU A 381 -5.05 -1.80 -18.50
N GLY A 382 -5.15 -2.50 -17.37
CA GLY A 382 -4.96 -1.94 -16.02
C GLY A 382 -6.24 -1.38 -15.38
N ASP A 383 -7.29 -1.12 -16.17
CA ASP A 383 -8.56 -0.63 -15.66
C ASP A 383 -9.19 -1.63 -14.67
N LEU A 384 -9.90 -1.11 -13.69
CA LEU A 384 -10.69 -1.91 -12.77
C LEU A 384 -11.96 -2.41 -13.49
N ARG A 385 -12.09 -3.73 -13.58
CA ARG A 385 -13.27 -4.39 -14.16
C ARG A 385 -14.44 -4.42 -13.19
N GLY A 386 -14.18 -4.69 -11.91
CA GLY A 386 -15.17 -4.87 -10.86
C GLY A 386 -14.61 -5.63 -9.67
#